data_AF-A0ABD8B6D4-F1
#
_entry.id   AF-A0ABD8B6D4-F1
#
_cell.length_a   1.000
_cell.length_b   1.000
_cell.length_c   1.000
_cell.angle_alpha   90.00
_cell.angle_beta   90.00
_cell.angle_gamma   90.00
#
_symmetry.space_group_name_H-M   'P 1'
#
loop_
_entity.id
_entity.type
_entity.pdbx_description
1 polymer ?
#
loop_
_entity_poly.entity_id
_entity_poly.type
_entity_poly.pdbx_seq_one_letter_code
_entity_poly.pdbx_strand_id
1 'polypeptide(L)'
;MTACRHDDLVGRLRAVGLAAIADLGFVGLDGGGDDSSDPAVITGCKKPKGKKLPPAKKQVNQLIAAERAVSEHAFAHLKNWRVLTRLRLDVKWVTRLVRALMVLNWHGIAR
;
A
#
# COMPACT_ATOMS: atom_id res chain seq x y z
N MET A 1 10.25 -1.70 4.88
CA MET A 1 10.26 -2.93 5.70
C MET A 1 10.73 -2.68 7.15
N THR A 2 11.88 -2.04 7.40
CA THR A 2 12.39 -1.80 8.77
C THR A 2 11.43 -1.00 9.66
N ALA A 3 10.91 0.13 9.19
CA ALA A 3 9.91 0.92 9.93
C ALA A 3 8.63 0.12 10.22
N CYS A 4 8.11 -0.61 9.23
CA CYS A 4 6.91 -1.43 9.41
C CYS A 4 7.09 -2.55 10.44
N ARG A 5 8.30 -3.10 10.58
CA ARG A 5 8.63 -4.04 11.64
C ARG A 5 8.76 -3.36 13.00
N HIS A 6 9.45 -2.22 13.05
CA HIS A 6 9.60 -1.42 14.27
C HIS A 6 8.23 -1.01 14.85
N ASP A 7 7.30 -0.61 13.98
CA ASP A 7 5.99 -0.12 14.38
C ASP A 7 4.93 -1.22 14.52
N ASP A 8 5.32 -2.50 14.34
CA ASP A 8 4.43 -3.67 14.35
C ASP A 8 3.19 -3.51 13.46
N LEU A 9 3.42 -3.15 12.19
CA LEU A 9 2.33 -2.91 11.23
C LEU A 9 1.40 -4.11 11.09
N VAL A 10 1.95 -5.33 11.05
CA VAL A 10 1.19 -6.57 10.90
C VAL A 10 0.31 -6.82 12.12
N GLY A 11 0.85 -6.72 13.34
CA GLY A 11 0.06 -6.89 14.56
C GLY A 11 -1.06 -5.87 14.66
N ARG A 12 -0.80 -4.61 14.28
CA ARG A 12 -1.83 -3.57 14.24
C ARG A 12 -2.92 -3.83 13.21
N LEU A 13 -2.57 -4.27 12.00
CA LEU A 13 -3.56 -4.62 10.96
C LEU A 13 -4.47 -5.76 11.43
N ARG A 14 -3.88 -6.82 11.99
CA ARG A 14 -4.64 -7.95 12.56
C ARG A 14 -5.54 -7.54 13.72
N ALA A 15 -5.05 -6.68 14.62
CA ALA A 15 -5.82 -6.21 15.77
C ALA A 15 -7.11 -5.46 15.38
N VAL A 16 -7.15 -4.86 14.19
CA VAL A 16 -8.34 -4.17 13.65
C VAL A 16 -9.07 -4.98 12.57
N GLY A 17 -8.65 -6.22 12.30
CA GLY A 17 -9.26 -7.09 11.29
C GLY A 17 -9.08 -6.58 9.85
N LEU A 18 -7.98 -5.88 9.57
CA LEU A 18 -7.66 -5.36 8.23
C LEU A 18 -6.51 -6.12 7.58
N ALA A 19 -6.52 -6.13 6.24
CA ALA A 19 -5.40 -6.58 5.42
C ALA A 19 -4.94 -5.44 4.48
N ALA A 20 -3.67 -5.46 4.11
CA ALA A 20 -3.06 -4.46 3.23
C ALA A 20 -2.52 -5.09 1.95
N ILE A 21 -2.77 -4.45 0.81
CA ILE A 21 -2.14 -4.79 -0.47
C ILE A 21 -0.82 -4.03 -0.55
N ALA A 22 0.28 -4.75 -0.74
CA ALA A 22 1.63 -4.20 -0.63
C ALA A 22 2.54 -4.56 -1.82
N ASP A 23 3.68 -3.86 -1.89
CA ASP A 23 4.71 -4.12 -2.89
C ASP A 23 5.52 -5.39 -2.62
N LEU A 24 6.27 -5.85 -3.63
CA LEU A 24 7.10 -7.06 -3.54
C LEU A 24 8.24 -6.95 -2.51
N GLY A 25 8.62 -5.74 -2.11
CA GLY A 25 9.58 -5.49 -1.03
C GLY A 25 8.99 -5.72 0.37
N PHE A 26 7.68 -5.93 0.48
CA PHE A 26 7.00 -6.36 1.71
C PHE A 26 6.78 -7.88 1.80
N VAL A 27 7.23 -8.65 0.80
CA VAL A 27 7.15 -10.12 0.84
C VAL A 27 7.85 -10.62 2.11
N GLY A 28 7.18 -11.50 2.86
CA GLY A 28 7.68 -12.05 4.12
C GLY A 28 7.59 -11.08 5.31
N LEU A 29 6.92 -9.93 5.18
CA LEU A 29 6.61 -9.06 6.32
C LEU A 29 5.66 -9.75 7.29
N ASP A 30 4.67 -10.51 6.78
CA ASP A 30 3.62 -11.17 7.57
C ASP A 30 4.04 -12.54 8.14
N GLY A 31 5.30 -12.96 7.93
CA GLY A 31 5.85 -14.21 8.48
C GLY A 31 5.29 -15.51 7.87
N GLY A 32 4.04 -15.51 7.42
CA GLY A 32 3.46 -16.53 6.56
C GLY A 32 4.05 -16.44 5.16
N GLY A 33 4.45 -17.57 4.59
CA GLY A 33 4.86 -17.63 3.18
C GLY A 33 3.70 -17.25 2.25
N ASP A 34 3.93 -17.33 0.93
CA ASP A 34 2.92 -17.06 -0.11
C ASP A 34 1.61 -17.89 0.05
N ASP A 35 1.59 -18.91 0.92
CA ASP A 35 0.47 -19.83 1.16
C ASP A 35 -0.27 -19.60 2.50
N SER A 36 -0.11 -18.44 3.15
CA SER A 36 -0.93 -18.09 4.32
C SER A 36 -2.41 -17.98 3.92
N SER A 37 -3.31 -18.67 4.63
CA SER A 37 -4.77 -18.62 4.38
C SER A 37 -5.43 -17.33 4.86
N ASP A 38 -4.75 -16.57 5.71
CA ASP A 38 -5.22 -15.28 6.25
C ASP A 38 -4.06 -14.27 6.32
N PRO A 39 -3.60 -13.75 5.17
CA PRO A 39 -2.50 -12.80 5.14
C PRO A 39 -2.98 -11.39 5.49
N ALA A 40 -2.37 -10.79 6.51
CA ALA A 40 -2.53 -9.37 6.81
C ALA A 40 -1.81 -8.47 5.78
N VAL A 41 -0.82 -9.02 5.06
CA VAL A 41 -0.11 -8.32 3.97
C VAL A 41 -0.12 -9.17 2.71
N ILE A 42 -0.89 -8.74 1.71
CA ILE A 42 -1.03 -9.40 0.42
C ILE A 42 -0.05 -8.75 -0.57
N THR A 43 0.88 -9.53 -1.11
CA THR A 43 1.85 -9.07 -2.12
C THR A 43 1.67 -9.81 -3.44
N GLY A 44 2.25 -9.27 -4.52
CA GLY A 44 2.31 -9.97 -5.80
C GLY A 44 3.10 -11.29 -5.72
N CYS A 45 2.78 -12.24 -6.60
CA CYS A 45 3.52 -13.48 -6.75
C CYS A 45 4.90 -13.23 -7.36
N LYS A 46 5.95 -13.74 -6.72
CA LYS A 46 7.32 -13.68 -7.25
C LYS A 46 7.53 -14.71 -8.36
N LYS A 47 8.31 -14.33 -9.37
CA LYS A 47 8.75 -15.27 -10.41
C LYS A 47 9.71 -16.31 -9.82
N PRO A 48 9.46 -17.63 -9.99
CA PRO A 48 10.40 -18.66 -9.55
C PRO A 48 11.71 -18.61 -10.35
N LYS A 49 12.83 -18.92 -9.69
CA LYS A 49 14.16 -18.95 -10.35
C LYS A 49 14.13 -19.92 -11.54
N GLY A 50 14.60 -19.47 -12.70
CA GLY A 50 14.71 -20.28 -13.92
C GLY A 50 13.38 -20.64 -14.62
N LYS A 51 12.23 -20.17 -14.13
CA LYS A 51 10.90 -20.51 -14.68
C LYS A 51 10.08 -19.26 -14.99
N LYS A 52 9.14 -19.36 -15.93
CA LYS A 52 8.16 -18.28 -16.20
C LYS A 52 7.08 -18.27 -15.11
N LEU A 53 6.51 -17.10 -14.85
CA LEU A 53 5.36 -16.97 -13.94
C LEU A 53 4.11 -17.54 -14.65
N PRO A 54 3.34 -18.43 -14.01
CA PRO A 54 2.11 -18.96 -14.58
C PRO A 54 1.12 -17.83 -14.97
N PRO A 55 0.32 -17.99 -16.04
CA PRO A 55 -0.64 -16.97 -16.46
C PRO A 55 -1.59 -16.51 -15.36
N ALA A 56 -2.11 -17.43 -14.55
CA ALA A 56 -2.98 -17.11 -13.42
C ALA A 56 -2.30 -16.19 -12.38
N LYS A 57 -1.04 -16.49 -12.00
CA LYS A 57 -0.26 -15.64 -11.09
C LYS A 57 0.08 -14.27 -11.70
N LYS A 58 0.23 -14.20 -13.04
CA LYS A 58 0.42 -12.93 -13.74
C LYS A 58 -0.84 -12.06 -13.67
N GLN A 59 -2.02 -12.66 -13.81
CA GLN A 59 -3.30 -11.94 -13.69
C GLN A 59 -3.51 -11.39 -12.27
N VAL A 60 -3.18 -12.18 -11.23
CA VAL A 60 -3.19 -11.69 -9.83
C VAL A 60 -2.27 -10.47 -9.67
N ASN A 61 -1.04 -10.53 -10.21
CA ASN A 61 -0.13 -9.39 -10.15
C ASN A 61 -0.66 -8.14 -10.88
N GLN A 62 -1.39 -8.32 -11.98
CA GLN A 62 -2.02 -7.21 -12.70
C GLN A 62 -3.15 -6.57 -11.88
N LEU A 63 -3.98 -7.36 -11.22
CA LEU A 63 -5.03 -6.86 -10.33
C LEU A 63 -4.44 -6.08 -9.14
N ILE A 64 -3.43 -6.66 -8.48
CA ILE A 64 -2.70 -6.00 -7.39
C ILE A 64 -2.06 -4.68 -7.87
N ALA A 65 -1.48 -4.67 -9.07
CA ALA A 65 -0.89 -3.47 -9.64
C ALA A 65 -1.94 -2.40 -9.97
N ALA A 66 -3.12 -2.79 -10.47
CA ALA A 66 -4.21 -1.86 -10.78
C ALA A 66 -4.74 -1.18 -9.51
N GLU A 67 -4.99 -1.94 -8.44
CA GLU A 67 -5.40 -1.40 -7.14
C GLU A 67 -4.34 -0.43 -6.58
N ARG A 68 -3.07 -0.81 -6.64
CA ARG A 68 -1.96 0.04 -6.19
C ARG A 68 -1.80 1.30 -7.02
N ALA A 69 -2.04 1.24 -8.33
CA ALA A 69 -1.88 2.39 -9.21
C ALA A 69 -2.76 3.57 -8.77
N VAL A 70 -3.99 3.32 -8.30
CA VAL A 70 -4.88 4.37 -7.77
C VAL A 70 -4.25 5.07 -6.57
N SER A 71 -3.75 4.29 -5.60
CA SER A 71 -3.08 4.82 -4.42
C SER A 71 -1.81 5.60 -4.78
N GLU A 72 -0.98 5.03 -5.64
CA GLU A 72 0.29 5.64 -6.09
C GLU A 72 0.07 6.93 -6.86
N HIS A 73 -0.96 7.01 -7.73
CA HIS A 73 -1.32 8.24 -8.43
C HIS A 73 -1.73 9.33 -7.44
N ALA A 74 -2.52 8.98 -6.43
CA ALA A 74 -2.92 9.93 -5.41
C ALA A 74 -1.71 10.43 -4.61
N PHE A 75 -0.78 9.55 -4.24
CA PHE A 75 0.48 9.95 -3.60
C PHE A 75 1.40 10.77 -4.51
N ALA A 76 1.45 10.47 -5.82
CA ALA A 76 2.21 11.27 -6.78
C ALA A 76 1.65 12.69 -6.89
N HIS A 77 0.32 12.84 -6.90
CA HIS A 77 -0.34 14.13 -6.87
C HIS A 77 0.00 14.92 -5.60
N LEU A 78 -0.01 14.27 -4.43
CA LEU A 78 0.39 14.88 -3.16
C LEU A 78 1.87 15.32 -3.16
N LYS A 79 2.78 14.54 -3.77
CA LYS A 79 4.19 14.90 -3.87
C LYS A 79 4.43 16.15 -4.73
N ASN A 80 3.57 16.40 -5.71
CA ASN A 80 3.63 17.62 -6.53
C ASN A 80 3.19 18.88 -5.76
N TRP A 81 2.46 18.72 -4.66
CA TRP A 81 1.99 19.85 -3.86
C TRP A 81 3.11 20.38 -2.98
N ARG A 82 3.79 21.41 -3.47
CA ARG A 82 4.89 22.12 -2.77
C ARG A 82 4.53 22.64 -1.38
N VAL A 83 3.24 22.76 -1.06
CA VAL A 83 2.77 23.12 0.30
C VAL A 83 3.01 21.99 1.30
N LEU A 84 2.94 20.72 0.87
CA LEU A 84 3.15 19.56 1.72
C LEU A 84 4.63 19.24 1.95
N THR A 85 5.54 19.68 1.07
CA THR A 85 6.97 19.37 1.17
C THR A 85 7.68 20.06 2.35
N ARG A 86 7.08 21.11 2.92
CA ARG A 86 7.60 21.80 4.12
C ARG A 86 6.75 21.59 5.37
N LEU A 87 5.75 20.71 5.30
CA LEU A 87 4.85 20.48 6.42
C LEU A 87 5.56 19.71 7.54
N ARG A 88 5.68 20.33 8.72
CA ARG A 88 6.19 19.69 9.94
C ARG A 88 5.05 19.60 10.95
N LEU A 89 4.33 18.49 10.91
CA LEU A 89 3.26 18.17 11.86
C LEU A 89 3.46 16.73 12.36
N ASP A 90 2.88 16.42 13.53
CA ASP A 90 2.76 15.03 13.97
C ASP A 90 2.00 14.21 12.90
N VAL A 91 2.42 12.96 12.70
CA VAL A 91 1.89 12.06 11.66
C VAL A 91 0.36 11.98 11.72
N LYS A 92 -0.23 11.99 12.93
CA LYS A 92 -1.69 11.94 13.11
C LYS A 92 -2.39 13.14 12.47
N TRP A 93 -1.80 14.33 12.56
CA TRP A 93 -2.33 15.55 11.97
C TRP A 93 -2.09 15.60 10.46
N VAL A 94 -0.92 15.14 10.00
CA VAL A 94 -0.63 15.04 8.55
C VAL A 94 -1.65 14.11 7.87
N THR A 95 -1.93 12.93 8.43
CA THR A 95 -2.90 11.99 7.85
C THR A 95 -4.30 12.60 7.76
N ARG A 96 -4.75 13.32 8.80
CA ARG A 96 -6.05 14.02 8.79
C ARG A 96 -6.11 15.11 7.73
N LEU A 97 -5.07 15.94 7.64
CA LEU A 97 -4.99 17.02 6.66
C LEU A 97 -5.00 16.48 5.23
N VAL A 98 -4.17 15.47 4.94
CA VAL A 98 -4.10 14.84 3.61
C VAL A 98 -5.44 14.23 3.22
N ARG A 99 -6.14 13.55 4.15
CA ARG A 99 -7.47 13.01 3.88
C ARG A 99 -8.49 14.12 3.55
N ALA A 100 -8.50 15.20 4.33
CA ALA A 100 -9.39 16.33 4.06
C ALA A 100 -9.10 16.98 2.69
N LEU A 101 -7.83 17.15 2.36
CA LEU A 101 -7.39 17.69 1.07
C LEU A 101 -7.77 16.78 -0.11
N MET A 102 -7.65 15.47 0.03
CA MET A 102 -8.06 14.52 -1.01
C MET A 102 -9.56 14.57 -1.27
N VAL A 103 -10.39 14.63 -0.21
CA VAL A 103 -11.85 14.77 -0.34
C VAL A 103 -12.21 16.09 -1.03
N LEU A 104 -11.59 17.19 -0.61
CA LEU A 104 -11.84 18.50 -1.21
C LEU A 104 -11.44 18.54 -2.70
N ASN A 105 -10.27 17.99 -3.04
CA ASN A 105 -9.79 17.95 -4.42
C ASN A 105 -10.69 17.08 -5.32
N TRP A 106 -11.22 15.97 -4.79
CA TRP A 106 -12.18 15.13 -5.49
C TRP A 106 -13.48 15.89 -5.83
N HIS A 107 -14.02 16.64 -4.87
CA HIS A 107 -15.22 17.47 -5.11
C HIS A 107 -15.00 18.61 -6.10
N GLY A 108 -13.77 19.14 -6.21
CA GLY A 108 -13.42 20.17 -7.20
C GLY A 108 -13.25 19.65 -8.63
N ILE A 109 -12.90 18.36 -8.81
CA ILE A 109 -12.68 17.73 -10.12
C ILE A 109 -13.99 17.15 -10.69
N ALA A 110 -14.97 16.82 -9.85
CA ALA A 110 -16.25 16.26 -10.26
C ALA A 110 -17.29 17.30 -10.76
N ARG A 111 -16.84 18.51 -11.12
CA ARG A 111 -17.64 19.59 -11.70
C ARG A 111 -17.10 19.98 -13.07
#